data_AF-A0A0D3VEF4-F1
#
_entry.id   AF-A0A0D3VEF4-F1
#
_cell.length_a   1.000
_cell.length_b   1.000
_cell.length_c   1.000
_cell.angle_alpha   90.00
_cell.angle_beta   90.00
_cell.angle_gamma   90.00
#
_symmetry.space_group_name_H-M   'P 1'
#
loop_
_entity.id
_entity.type
_entity.pdbx_description
1 polymer ?
#
loop_
_entity_poly.entity_id
_entity_poly.type
_entity_poly.pdbx_seq_one_letter_code
_entity_poly.pdbx_strand_id
1 'polypeptide(L)' 'MADERKVSIFFGNEHSVIIRTNDPDKLIKLLTEKQKGWVTYEDYTFNLCNITYIKVKNSSKQDPAKELE' A
#
# COMPACT_ATOMS: atom_id res chain seq x y z
N MET A 1 -3.52 17.87 10.87
CA MET A 1 -3.55 17.62 9.41
C MET A 1 -3.16 16.17 9.23
N ALA A 2 -4.09 15.31 8.81
CA ALA A 2 -3.79 13.88 8.67
C ALA A 2 -2.96 13.67 7.39
N ASP A 3 -1.76 13.12 7.56
CA ASP A 3 -0.81 12.83 6.48
C ASP A 3 -1.30 11.55 5.78
N GLU A 4 -2.18 11.70 4.80
CA GLU A 4 -2.67 10.58 4.01
C GLU A 4 -1.50 9.97 3.22
N ARG A 5 -1.27 8.67 3.38
CA ARG A 5 -0.16 7.94 2.76
C ARG A 5 -0.69 6.91 1.78
N LYS A 6 0.09 6.68 0.73
CA LYS A 6 -0.23 5.73 -0.34
C LYS A 6 0.53 4.42 -0.12
N VAL A 7 -0.20 3.35 0.16
CA VAL A 7 0.33 1.99 0.27
C VAL A 7 0.05 1.24 -1.02
N SER A 8 1.10 0.80 -1.71
CA SER A 8 1.01 -0.01 -2.93
C SER A 8 1.45 -1.43 -2.62
N ILE A 9 0.55 -2.38 -2.82
CA ILE A 9 0.76 -3.81 -2.58
C ILE A 9 0.96 -4.46 -3.94
N PHE A 10 2.10 -5.11 -4.15
CA PHE A 10 2.42 -5.79 -5.42
C PHE A 10 2.30 -7.29 -5.25
N PHE A 11 1.56 -7.92 -6.15
CA PHE A 11 1.35 -9.37 -6.19
C PHE A 11 2.19 -9.98 -7.31
N GLY A 12 2.63 -11.23 -7.14
CA GLY A 12 3.57 -11.90 -8.04
C GLY A 12 3.14 -12.03 -9.51
N ASN A 13 1.86 -11.79 -9.82
CA ASN A 13 1.30 -11.85 -11.17
C ASN A 13 1.19 -10.46 -11.82
N GLU A 14 2.10 -9.52 -11.50
CA GLU A 14 2.11 -8.13 -12.01
C GLU A 14 0.90 -7.27 -11.60
N HIS A 15 0.02 -7.78 -10.75
CA HIS A 15 -1.10 -7.00 -10.23
C HIS A 15 -0.62 -6.14 -9.05
N SER A 16 -1.16 -4.93 -8.94
CA SER A 16 -0.94 -4.10 -7.76
C SER A 16 -2.23 -3.44 -7.28
N VAL A 17 -2.36 -3.32 -5.97
CA VAL A 17 -3.47 -2.61 -5.33
C VAL A 17 -2.90 -1.42 -4.59
N ILE A 18 -3.56 -0.28 -4.75
CA ILE A 18 -3.14 0.99 -4.15
C ILE A 18 -4.21 1.42 -3.17
N ILE A 19 -3.84 1.56 -1.91
CA ILE A 19 -4.71 1.97 -0.81
C ILE A 19 -4.17 3.29 -0.26
N ARG A 20 -5.04 4.28 -0.13
CA ARG A 20 -4.72 5.53 0.57
C ARG A 20 -5.25 5.41 1.99
N THR A 21 -4.39 5.65 2.97
CA THR A 21 -4.75 5.56 4.38
C THR A 21 -3.95 6.56 5.20
N ASN A 22 -4.56 7.07 6.27
CA ASN A 22 -3.88 7.89 7.27
C ASN A 22 -3.07 7.06 8.26
N ASP A 23 -3.23 5.73 8.25
CA ASP A 23 -2.55 4.79 9.14
C ASP A 23 -1.97 3.58 8.36
N PRO A 24 -0.88 3.78 7.61
CA PRO A 24 -0.27 2.71 6.82
C PRO A 24 0.36 1.63 7.68
N ASP A 25 0.81 1.96 8.90
CA ASP A 25 1.43 1.02 9.83
C ASP A 25 0.45 -0.09 10.24
N LYS A 26 -0.81 0.26 10.55
CA LYS A 26 -1.87 -0.73 10.81
C LYS A 26 -2.14 -1.61 9.60
N LEU A 27 -2.15 -1.04 8.39
CA LEU A 27 -2.31 -1.82 7.16
C LEU A 27 -1.15 -2.81 6.98
N ILE A 28 0.10 -2.35 7.06
CA ILE A 28 1.28 -3.22 6.92
C ILE A 28 1.28 -4.34 7.96
N LYS A 29 0.97 -4.00 9.22
CA LYS A 29 0.91 -5.00 10.31
C LYS A 29 -0.12 -6.08 9.98
N LEU A 30 -1.31 -5.67 9.55
CA LEU A 30 -2.40 -6.58 9.17
C LEU A 30 -2.04 -7.46 7.97
N LEU A 31 -1.33 -6.92 6.97
CA LEU A 31 -0.78 -7.67 5.83
C LEU A 31 0.32 -8.67 6.24
N THR A 32 1.08 -8.35 7.29
CA THR A 32 2.18 -9.19 7.78
C THR A 32 1.68 -10.31 8.70
N GLU A 33 0.67 -10.01 9.52
CA GLU A 33 0.03 -10.98 10.43
C GLU A 33 -0.80 -12.02 9.66
N LYS A 34 -1.46 -11.61 8.57
CA LYS A 34 -2.19 -12.52 7.67
C LYS A 34 -1.36 -12.87 6.45
N GLN A 35 -0.82 -14.08 6.42
CA GLN A 35 -0.02 -14.54 5.28
C GLN A 35 -0.85 -14.94 4.05
N LYS A 36 -2.14 -15.31 4.22
CA LYS A 36 -3.02 -15.76 3.13
C LYS A 36 -4.50 -15.47 3.38
N GLY A 37 -5.27 -15.35 2.29
CA GLY A 37 -6.73 -15.30 2.30
C GLY A 37 -7.31 -13.90 2.23
N TRP A 38 -8.63 -13.79 2.42
CA TRP A 38 -9.32 -12.51 2.29
C TRP A 38 -9.04 -11.58 3.46
N VAL A 39 -8.73 -10.34 3.11
CA VAL A 39 -8.43 -9.26 4.02
C VAL A 39 -9.31 -8.07 3.69
N THR A 40 -9.90 -7.51 4.74
CA THR A 40 -10.68 -6.28 4.66
C THR A 40 -9.97 -5.22 5.47
N TYR A 41 -9.73 -4.08 4.83
CA TYR A 41 -9.17 -2.89 5.45
C TYR A 41 -9.98 -1.68 4.98
N GLU A 42 -10.64 -1.00 5.92
CA GLU A 42 -11.62 0.06 5.64
C GLU A 42 -12.68 -0.44 4.64
N ASP A 43 -12.86 0.24 3.51
CA ASP A 43 -13.82 -0.11 2.45
C ASP A 43 -13.23 -1.05 1.38
N TYR A 44 -11.99 -1.53 1.56
CA TYR A 44 -11.30 -2.38 0.59
C TYR A 44 -11.26 -3.83 1.05
N THR A 45 -11.72 -4.75 0.20
CA THR A 45 -11.52 -6.19 0.37
C THR A 45 -10.62 -6.72 -0.73
N PHE A 46 -9.53 -7.38 -0.35
CA PHE A 46 -8.58 -7.98 -1.29
C PHE A 46 -8.10 -9.33 -0.78
N ASN A 47 -7.79 -10.22 -1.71
CA ASN A 47 -7.25 -11.53 -1.39
C ASN A 47 -5.73 -11.45 -1.29
N LEU A 48 -5.20 -11.75 -0.10
CA LEU A 48 -3.78 -11.96 0.10
C LEU A 48 -3.38 -13.29 -0.50
N CYS A 49 -3.02 -13.24 -1.77
CA CYS A 49 -2.38 -14.33 -2.47
C CYS A 49 -1.09 -13.80 -3.11
N ASN A 50 0.05 -14.29 -2.61
CA ASN A 50 1.35 -14.06 -3.23
C ASN A 50 1.81 -12.59 -3.29
N ILE A 51 1.80 -11.89 -2.15
CA ILE A 51 2.42 -10.55 -2.06
C ILE A 51 3.92 -10.68 -2.30
N THR A 52 4.45 -9.93 -3.26
CA THR A 52 5.88 -9.87 -3.55
C THR A 52 6.56 -8.80 -2.68
N TYR A 53 6.00 -7.59 -2.65
CA TYR A 53 6.49 -6.51 -1.81
C TYR A 53 5.42 -5.44 -1.57
N ILE A 54 5.63 -4.64 -0.53
CA ILE A 54 4.76 -3.52 -0.15
C ILE A 54 5.59 -2.24 -0.23
N LYS A 55 5.05 -1.21 -0.89
CA LYS A 55 5.68 0.11 -1.02
C LYS A 55 4.79 1.16 -0.37
N VAL A 56 5.32 1.89 0.60
CA VAL A 56 4.65 3.03 1.22
C VAL A 56 5.25 4.31 0.68
N LYS A 57 4.44 5.17 0.06
CA LYS A 57 4.83 6.53 -0.33
C LYS A 57 4.12 7.52 0.58
N ASN A 58 4.88 8.47 1.11
CA ASN A 58 4.30 9.64 1.74
C ASN A 58 3.86 10.62 0.66
N SER A 59 2.58 11.01 0.67
CA SER A 59 2.00 11.97 -0.27
C SER A 59 2.57 13.38 -0.11
N SER A 60 3.19 13.66 1.04
CA SER A 60 3.83 14.95 1.36
C SER A 60 5.24 15.11 0.77
N LYS A 61 5.74 14.12 0.01
CA LYS A 61 6.95 14.28 -0.81
C LYS A 61 6.58 14.08 -2.27
N GLN A 62 6.15 15.17 -2.89
CA GLN A 62 6.27 15.37 -4.33
C GLN A 62 7.75 15.19 -4.67
N ASP A 63 8.10 14.09 -5.34
CA ASP A 63 9.44 13.85 -5.87
C ASP A 63 9.82 15.08 -6.74
N PRO A 64 10.86 15.88 -6.43
CA PRO A 64 11.32 16.97 -7.29
C PRO A 64 12.16 16.43 -8.47
N ALA A 65 11.64 15.41 -9.15
CA ALA A 65 12.32 14.76 -10.26
C ALA A 65 11.58 15.04 -11.57
N LYS A 66 11.48 16.33 -11.94
CA LYS A 66 11.20 16.74 -13.32
C LYS A 66 11.56 18.20 -13.61
N GLU A 67 12.79 18.62 -13.33
CA GLU A 67 13.40 19.77 -14.02
C GLU A 67 14.88 19.44 -14.29
N LEU A 68 15.13 18.84 -15.45
CA LEU A 68 16.41 18.83 -16.14
C LEU A 68 16.07 18.59 -17.62
N GLU A 69 15.62 19.67 -18.26
CA GLU A 69 15.77 19.90 -19.71
C GLU A 69 16.71 21.10 -19.89
#